data_AF-A0A382Z2P4-F1
#
_entry.id   AF-A0A382Z2P4-F1
#
_cell.length_a   1.000
_cell.length_b   1.000
_cell.length_c   1.000
_cell.angle_alpha   90.00
_cell.angle_beta   90.00
_cell.angle_gamma   90.00
#
_symmetry.space_group_name_H-M   'P 1'
#
loop_
_entity.id
_entity.type
_entity.pdbx_description
1 polymer ?
#
loop_
_entity_poly.entity_id
_entity_poly.type
_entity_poly.pdbx_seq_one_letter_code
_entity_poly.pdbx_strand_id
1 'polypeptide(L)'
;MIFKEIINRGHEQVSYFHDPTLELKGIIAIHNTVLGPALGGCRMWNYKSEKDALIDVLRLSKGMTYKAAIAGLNLGGGKAVIIGDPKADKSEELFRSFGRFVEGLGGRYITAEDVGTSIKDMDYVRMETKYVTGISKSLGGSGDPSLLTAFGTYLGIKASVKFKLNKNSLDGLSIAVQGLGSVGMELVKYLENDGMKI
;
A
#
# COMPACT_ATOMS: atom_id res chain seq x y z
N MET A 1 -10.85 1.57 -23.52
CA MET A 1 -10.04 2.80 -23.73
C MET A 1 -9.67 3.36 -22.38
N ILE A 2 -8.42 3.73 -22.17
CA ILE A 2 -7.91 4.16 -20.86
C ILE A 2 -8.63 5.40 -20.30
N PHE A 3 -8.89 6.42 -21.12
CA PHE A 3 -9.62 7.61 -20.69
C PHE A 3 -11.03 7.31 -20.18
N LYS A 4 -11.70 6.28 -20.71
CA LYS A 4 -12.99 5.84 -20.19
C LYS A 4 -12.86 5.34 -18.74
N GLU A 5 -11.82 4.57 -18.43
CA GLU A 5 -11.58 4.10 -17.06
C GLU A 5 -11.20 5.26 -16.13
N ILE A 6 -10.34 6.18 -16.57
CA ILE A 6 -9.92 7.36 -15.81
C ILE A 6 -11.14 8.22 -15.45
N ILE A 7 -11.96 8.58 -16.44
CA ILE A 7 -13.14 9.44 -16.25
C ILE A 7 -14.16 8.74 -15.34
N ASN A 8 -14.49 7.48 -15.62
CA ASN A 8 -15.52 6.76 -14.86
C ASN A 8 -15.13 6.54 -13.40
N ARG A 9 -13.83 6.44 -13.11
CA ARG A 9 -13.34 6.20 -11.75
C ARG A 9 -12.96 7.48 -11.02
N GLY A 10 -12.83 8.60 -11.74
CA GLY A 10 -12.52 9.92 -11.20
C GLY A 10 -11.04 10.15 -10.93
N HIS A 11 -10.16 9.59 -11.75
CA HIS A 11 -8.71 9.70 -11.59
C HIS A 11 -8.15 10.98 -12.20
N GLU A 12 -7.18 11.59 -11.51
CA GLU A 12 -6.43 12.75 -12.02
C GLU A 12 -5.38 12.33 -13.06
N GLN A 13 -4.65 11.23 -12.81
CA GLN A 13 -3.50 10.86 -13.63
C GLN A 13 -3.24 9.35 -13.60
N VAL A 14 -2.82 8.82 -14.75
CA VAL A 14 -2.24 7.48 -14.90
C VAL A 14 -0.95 7.62 -15.69
N SER A 15 0.17 7.16 -15.12
CA SER A 15 1.50 7.25 -15.70
C SER A 15 2.06 5.86 -15.92
N TYR A 16 2.24 5.48 -17.18
CA TYR A 16 2.97 4.28 -17.55
C TYR A 16 4.45 4.59 -17.60
N PHE A 17 5.27 3.71 -17.04
CA PHE A 17 6.72 3.84 -17.06
C PHE A 17 7.37 2.54 -17.48
N HIS A 18 8.48 2.67 -18.20
CA HIS A 18 9.26 1.55 -18.69
C HIS A 18 10.75 1.91 -18.71
N ASP A 19 11.60 1.03 -18.19
CA ASP A 19 13.05 1.09 -18.37
C ASP A 19 13.48 -0.08 -19.27
N PRO A 20 13.88 0.16 -20.52
CA PRO A 20 14.23 -0.91 -21.46
C PRO A 20 15.54 -1.62 -21.07
N THR A 21 16.39 -1.02 -20.25
CA THR A 21 17.65 -1.65 -19.82
C THR A 21 17.45 -2.70 -18.74
N LEU A 22 16.31 -2.62 -18.04
CA LEU A 22 15.94 -3.49 -16.92
C LEU A 22 14.66 -4.28 -17.19
N GLU A 23 14.05 -4.10 -18.38
CA GLU A 23 12.71 -4.59 -18.72
C GLU A 23 11.61 -4.22 -17.71
N LEU A 24 11.86 -3.22 -16.84
CA LEU A 24 10.93 -2.75 -15.83
C LEU A 24 9.69 -2.18 -16.52
N LYS A 25 8.50 -2.65 -16.13
CA LYS A 25 7.21 -2.13 -16.60
C LYS A 25 6.31 -1.85 -15.40
N GLY A 26 5.67 -0.69 -15.37
CA GLY A 26 4.75 -0.39 -14.28
C GLY A 26 3.82 0.78 -14.57
N ILE A 27 2.89 0.99 -13.65
CA ILE A 27 1.85 2.01 -13.74
C ILE A 27 1.74 2.71 -12.38
N ILE A 28 1.76 4.04 -12.37
CA ILE A 28 1.39 4.86 -11.21
C ILE A 28 0.03 5.50 -11.51
N ALA A 29 -0.95 5.33 -10.63
CA ALA A 29 -2.23 6.02 -10.70
C ALA A 29 -2.41 6.96 -9.51
N ILE A 30 -2.79 8.20 -9.80
CA ILE A 30 -3.19 9.21 -8.83
C ILE A 30 -4.69 9.40 -8.99
N HIS A 31 -5.45 9.04 -7.96
CA HIS A 31 -6.90 9.20 -7.98
C HIS A 31 -7.30 10.64 -7.61
N ASN A 32 -6.80 11.16 -6.49
CA ASN A 32 -7.18 12.49 -6.02
C ASN A 32 -6.08 13.08 -5.12
N THR A 33 -5.77 14.36 -5.28
CA THR A 33 -4.75 15.11 -4.52
C THR A 33 -5.31 16.34 -3.79
N VAL A 34 -6.64 16.44 -3.63
CA VAL A 34 -7.30 17.61 -3.02
C VAL A 34 -6.82 17.87 -1.59
N LEU A 35 -6.64 16.82 -0.79
CA LEU A 35 -6.17 16.93 0.60
C LEU A 35 -4.64 17.09 0.73
N GLY A 36 -3.89 16.83 -0.34
CA GLY A 36 -2.43 16.82 -0.34
C GLY A 36 -1.84 15.80 -1.33
N PRO A 37 -0.52 15.56 -1.28
CA PRO A 37 0.15 14.58 -2.13
C PRO A 37 -0.51 13.20 -2.06
N ALA A 38 -0.54 12.48 -3.17
CA ALA A 38 -1.09 11.14 -3.22
C ALA A 38 -0.13 10.15 -2.56
N LEU A 39 -0.54 9.49 -1.48
CA LEU A 39 0.26 8.45 -0.85
C LEU A 39 -0.28 7.06 -1.21
N GLY A 40 0.62 6.14 -1.54
CA GLY A 40 0.27 4.74 -1.80
C GLY A 40 1.48 3.83 -1.89
N GLY A 41 1.34 2.57 -1.47
CA GLY A 41 2.43 1.59 -1.63
C GLY A 41 2.64 1.17 -3.09
N CYS A 42 3.85 0.71 -3.40
CA CYS A 42 4.22 0.07 -4.67
C CYS A 42 4.06 -1.44 -4.56
N ARG A 43 3.12 -2.01 -5.32
CA ARG A 43 2.94 -3.46 -5.44
C ARG A 43 3.79 -3.99 -6.58
N MET A 44 4.44 -5.14 -6.38
CA MET A 44 5.04 -5.89 -7.47
C MET A 44 4.31 -7.23 -7.62
N TRP A 45 3.77 -7.49 -8.80
CA TRP A 45 2.95 -8.68 -9.04
C TRP A 45 3.02 -9.14 -10.49
N ASN A 46 2.97 -10.46 -10.68
CA ASN A 46 2.94 -11.07 -12.00
C ASN A 46 1.50 -11.08 -12.52
N TYR A 47 1.11 -10.01 -13.21
CA TYR A 47 -0.22 -9.86 -13.81
C TYR A 47 -0.34 -10.67 -15.10
N LYS A 48 -1.53 -11.27 -15.32
CA LYS A 48 -1.81 -12.02 -16.56
C LYS A 48 -1.88 -11.12 -17.80
N SER A 49 -2.21 -9.85 -17.61
CA SER A 49 -2.27 -8.84 -18.66
C SER A 49 -2.02 -7.43 -18.12
N GLU A 50 -1.57 -6.53 -18.99
CA GLU A 50 -1.44 -5.10 -18.65
C GLU A 50 -2.78 -4.49 -18.21
N LYS A 51 -3.89 -4.96 -18.78
CA LYS A 51 -5.24 -4.52 -18.41
C LYS A 51 -5.56 -4.86 -16.96
N ASP A 52 -5.14 -6.02 -16.47
CA ASP A 52 -5.34 -6.41 -15.07
C ASP A 52 -4.54 -5.52 -14.13
N ALA A 53 -3.30 -5.18 -14.51
CA ALA A 53 -2.47 -4.23 -13.77
C ALA A 53 -3.10 -2.83 -13.71
N LEU A 54 -3.62 -2.32 -14.85
CA LEU A 54 -4.33 -1.04 -14.91
C LEU A 54 -5.57 -1.04 -14.01
N ILE A 55 -6.42 -2.06 -14.08
CA ILE A 55 -7.62 -2.13 -13.26
C ILE A 55 -7.27 -2.17 -11.77
N ASP A 56 -6.23 -2.92 -11.39
CA ASP A 56 -5.80 -3.04 -10.00
C ASP A 56 -5.25 -1.71 -9.46
N VAL A 57 -4.35 -1.04 -10.18
CA VAL A 57 -3.77 0.23 -9.75
C VAL A 57 -4.84 1.34 -9.64
N LEU A 58 -5.81 1.37 -10.55
CA LEU A 58 -6.93 2.32 -10.50
C LEU A 58 -7.84 2.05 -9.30
N ARG A 59 -8.15 0.78 -9.02
CA ARG A 59 -8.97 0.39 -7.86
C ARG A 59 -8.28 0.74 -6.54
N LEU A 60 -7.00 0.42 -6.43
CA LEU A 60 -6.23 0.61 -5.19
C LEU A 60 -5.96 2.08 -4.88
N SER A 61 -5.59 2.88 -5.88
CA SER A 61 -5.38 4.34 -5.71
C SER A 61 -6.65 5.07 -5.24
N LYS A 62 -7.81 4.67 -5.78
CA LYS A 62 -9.11 5.15 -5.30
C LYS A 62 -9.35 4.76 -3.85
N GLY A 63 -9.09 3.49 -3.49
CA GLY A 63 -9.16 3.03 -2.10
C GLY A 63 -8.26 3.83 -1.15
N MET A 64 -7.04 4.19 -1.59
CA MET A 64 -6.13 5.03 -0.81
C MET A 64 -6.66 6.44 -0.56
N THR A 65 -7.42 7.02 -1.51
CA THR A 65 -8.04 8.33 -1.31
C THR A 65 -9.02 8.29 -0.15
N TYR A 66 -9.94 7.31 -0.16
CA TYR A 66 -10.92 7.17 0.91
C TYR A 66 -10.25 6.82 2.24
N LYS A 67 -9.22 5.97 2.22
CA LYS A 67 -8.46 5.61 3.41
C LYS A 67 -7.79 6.84 4.06
N ALA A 68 -7.13 7.67 3.27
CA ALA A 68 -6.48 8.87 3.78
C ALA A 68 -7.50 9.87 4.34
N ALA A 69 -8.59 10.10 3.60
CA ALA A 69 -9.65 11.03 4.00
C ALA A 69 -10.35 10.60 5.30
N ILE A 70 -10.75 9.34 5.44
CA ILE A 70 -11.44 8.86 6.66
C ILE A 70 -10.49 8.78 7.86
N ALA A 71 -9.19 8.61 7.63
CA ALA A 71 -8.16 8.66 8.66
C ALA A 71 -7.80 10.10 9.09
N GLY A 72 -8.40 11.13 8.47
CA GLY A 72 -8.11 12.53 8.79
C GLY A 72 -6.70 12.98 8.39
N LEU A 73 -6.10 12.34 7.39
CA LEU A 73 -4.76 12.67 6.90
C LEU A 73 -4.84 13.73 5.79
N ASN A 74 -3.90 14.66 5.78
CA ASN A 74 -3.70 15.63 4.68
C ASN A 74 -2.96 14.98 3.50
N LEU A 75 -3.53 13.89 2.99
CA LEU A 75 -2.97 13.09 1.91
C LEU A 75 -4.07 12.71 0.93
N GLY A 76 -3.70 12.68 -0.34
CA GLY A 76 -4.49 12.11 -1.42
C GLY A 76 -4.32 10.59 -1.54
N GLY A 77 -4.89 10.01 -2.59
CA GLY A 77 -4.77 8.58 -2.88
C GLY A 77 -4.02 8.29 -4.17
N GLY A 78 -2.90 7.58 -4.03
CA GLY A 78 -2.09 7.09 -5.14
C GLY A 78 -1.88 5.59 -5.05
N LYS A 79 -1.33 5.00 -6.12
CA LYS A 79 -0.82 3.64 -6.10
C LYS A 79 0.17 3.43 -7.24
N ALA A 80 1.19 2.61 -7.00
CA ALA A 80 2.05 2.07 -8.03
C ALA A 80 1.90 0.54 -8.13
N VAL A 81 1.97 0.02 -9.35
CA VAL A 81 2.14 -1.40 -9.63
C VAL A 81 3.35 -1.58 -10.56
N ILE A 82 4.21 -2.55 -10.24
CA ILE A 82 5.28 -3.06 -11.10
C ILE A 82 4.86 -4.45 -11.56
N ILE A 83 4.93 -4.70 -12.85
CA ILE A 83 4.58 -5.98 -13.46
C ILE A 83 5.84 -6.84 -13.49
N GLY A 84 5.87 -7.92 -12.69
CA GLY A 84 7.01 -8.84 -12.58
C GLY A 84 6.85 -9.82 -11.43
N ASP A 85 7.67 -10.87 -11.39
CA ASP A 85 7.72 -11.82 -10.28
C ASP A 85 8.55 -11.25 -9.12
N PRO A 86 7.92 -10.93 -7.96
CA PRO A 86 8.65 -10.37 -6.82
C PRO A 86 9.69 -11.33 -6.21
N LYS A 87 9.70 -12.60 -6.59
CA LYS A 87 10.70 -13.59 -6.11
C LYS A 87 11.92 -13.70 -7.02
N ALA A 88 11.79 -13.34 -8.30
CA ALA A 88 12.83 -13.57 -9.30
C ALA A 88 13.37 -12.27 -9.91
N ASP A 89 12.51 -11.26 -10.10
CA ASP A 89 12.81 -10.12 -10.97
C ASP A 89 13.29 -8.88 -10.19
N LYS A 90 13.44 -8.96 -8.86
CA LYS A 90 13.86 -7.81 -8.04
C LYS A 90 15.37 -7.59 -8.11
N SER A 91 15.77 -6.33 -8.29
CA SER A 91 17.15 -5.88 -8.13
C SER A 91 17.21 -4.46 -7.57
N GLU A 92 18.39 -4.04 -7.09
CA GLU A 92 18.61 -2.65 -6.67
C GLU A 92 18.36 -1.68 -7.83
N GLU A 93 18.92 -1.98 -9.01
CA GLU A 93 18.83 -1.13 -10.20
C GLU A 93 17.37 -0.90 -10.61
N LEU A 94 16.53 -1.93 -10.50
CA LEU A 94 15.09 -1.85 -10.78
C LEU A 94 14.41 -0.86 -9.85
N PHE A 95 14.64 -0.94 -8.54
CA PHE A 95 14.00 -0.04 -7.58
C PHE A 95 14.59 1.37 -7.59
N ARG A 96 15.87 1.54 -7.95
CA ARG A 96 16.43 2.86 -8.24
C ARG A 96 15.79 3.46 -9.49
N SER A 97 15.59 2.67 -10.56
CA SER A 97 14.86 3.13 -11.75
C SER A 97 13.43 3.54 -11.43
N PHE A 98 12.70 2.74 -10.65
CA PHE A 98 11.39 3.12 -10.12
C PHE A 98 11.44 4.43 -9.30
N GLY A 99 12.45 4.62 -8.46
CA GLY A 99 12.65 5.85 -7.69
C GLY A 99 12.81 7.09 -8.56
N ARG A 100 13.50 7.00 -9.70
CA ARG A 100 13.59 8.11 -10.67
C ARG A 100 12.23 8.45 -11.30
N PHE A 101 11.39 7.45 -11.60
CA PHE A 101 10.03 7.70 -12.08
C PHE A 101 9.14 8.36 -11.02
N VAL A 102 9.30 7.99 -9.74
CA VAL A 102 8.63 8.66 -8.62
C VAL A 102 9.13 10.11 -8.46
N GLU A 103 10.43 10.35 -8.53
CA GLU A 103 11.01 11.70 -8.50
C GLU A 103 10.46 12.59 -9.62
N GLY A 104 10.30 12.02 -10.82
CA GLY A 104 9.72 12.71 -11.98
C GLY A 104 8.28 13.20 -11.78
N LEU A 105 7.55 12.69 -10.79
CA LEU A 105 6.22 13.19 -10.41
C LEU A 105 6.27 14.42 -9.49
N GLY A 106 7.47 14.90 -9.13
CA GLY A 106 7.67 16.17 -8.44
C GLY A 106 6.96 16.25 -7.08
N GLY A 107 6.86 15.13 -6.37
CA GLY A 107 6.20 15.06 -5.06
C GLY A 107 4.68 14.97 -5.11
N ARG A 108 4.06 14.87 -6.28
CA ARG A 108 2.61 14.58 -6.39
C ARG A 108 2.25 13.19 -5.88
N TYR A 109 3.20 12.25 -5.93
CA TYR A 109 3.05 10.89 -5.44
C TYR A 109 4.16 10.54 -4.45
N ILE A 110 3.80 9.96 -3.31
CA ILE A 110 4.70 9.44 -2.29
C ILE A 110 4.48 7.93 -2.21
N THR A 111 5.53 7.16 -2.45
CA THR A 111 5.44 5.69 -2.45
C THR A 111 5.75 5.09 -1.08
N ALA A 112 5.39 3.81 -0.90
CA ALA A 112 5.76 2.98 0.26
C ALA A 112 5.85 1.51 -0.18
N GLU A 113 6.11 0.58 0.74
CA GLU A 113 5.99 -0.86 0.47
C GLU A 113 4.51 -1.30 0.31
N ASP A 114 4.31 -2.42 -0.39
CA ASP A 114 3.05 -3.18 -0.49
C ASP A 114 3.40 -4.65 -0.80
N VAL A 115 2.39 -5.46 -1.13
CA VAL A 115 2.57 -6.84 -1.59
C VAL A 115 3.63 -6.92 -2.70
N GLY A 116 4.62 -7.77 -2.49
CA GLY A 116 5.72 -8.01 -3.42
C GLY A 116 6.91 -7.05 -3.28
N THR A 117 6.81 -6.01 -2.46
CA THR A 117 7.91 -5.11 -2.12
C THR A 117 8.16 -5.10 -0.61
N SER A 118 9.31 -4.56 -0.20
CA SER A 118 9.79 -4.56 1.18
C SER A 118 10.47 -3.23 1.52
N ILE A 119 10.70 -3.00 2.81
CA ILE A 119 11.51 -1.89 3.33
C ILE A 119 12.84 -1.77 2.57
N LYS A 120 13.54 -2.88 2.31
CA LYS A 120 14.82 -2.87 1.58
C LYS A 120 14.65 -2.34 0.16
N ASP A 121 13.56 -2.70 -0.51
CA ASP A 121 13.26 -2.19 -1.86
C ASP A 121 12.98 -0.67 -1.80
N MET A 122 12.32 -0.19 -0.74
CA MET A 122 12.07 1.24 -0.53
C MET A 122 13.33 2.02 -0.13
N ASP A 123 14.30 1.38 0.51
CA ASP A 123 15.62 1.97 0.78
C ASP A 123 16.36 2.27 -0.53
N TYR A 124 16.25 1.39 -1.54
CA TYR A 124 16.79 1.65 -2.89
C TYR A 124 16.05 2.79 -3.59
N VAL A 125 14.73 2.86 -3.49
CA VAL A 125 13.92 3.99 -3.99
C VAL A 125 14.39 5.30 -3.35
N ARG A 126 14.68 5.28 -2.04
CA ARG A 126 15.10 6.44 -1.25
C ARG A 126 16.42 7.05 -1.72
N MET A 127 17.28 6.26 -2.39
CA MET A 127 18.52 6.75 -2.99
C MET A 127 18.29 7.73 -4.13
N GLU A 128 17.12 7.67 -4.79
CA GLU A 128 16.80 8.47 -5.99
C GLU A 128 15.74 9.54 -5.73
N THR A 129 14.94 9.39 -4.65
CA THR A 129 13.89 10.36 -4.30
C THR A 129 13.67 10.48 -2.80
N LYS A 130 13.18 11.65 -2.36
CA LYS A 130 12.65 11.83 -0.99
C LYS A 130 11.18 11.43 -0.85
N TYR A 131 10.47 11.18 -1.95
CA TYR A 131 9.04 10.89 -1.97
C TYR A 131 8.74 9.40 -1.74
N VAL A 132 9.30 8.85 -0.67
CA VAL A 132 9.10 7.47 -0.22
C VAL A 132 9.04 7.41 1.30
N THR A 133 8.14 6.58 1.82
CA THR A 133 8.02 6.27 3.25
C THR A 133 8.08 4.76 3.49
N GLY A 134 8.06 4.31 4.74
CA GLY A 134 8.25 2.90 5.08
C GLY A 134 9.68 2.41 4.82
N ILE A 135 10.65 3.31 4.97
CA ILE A 135 12.09 3.00 4.87
C ILE A 135 12.66 2.52 6.21
N SER A 136 13.88 1.99 6.20
CA SER A 136 14.56 1.49 7.38
C SER A 136 14.70 2.55 8.47
N LYS A 137 14.62 2.13 9.75
CA LYS A 137 14.80 3.02 10.90
C LYS A 137 16.18 3.71 10.92
N SER A 138 17.21 3.01 10.45
CA SER A 138 18.57 3.57 10.28
C SER A 138 18.62 4.74 9.29
N LEU A 139 17.65 4.83 8.36
CA LEU A 139 17.50 5.92 7.40
C LEU A 139 16.44 6.94 7.84
N GLY A 140 16.01 6.90 9.12
CA GLY A 140 14.99 7.80 9.68
C GLY A 140 13.54 7.42 9.38
N GLY A 141 13.29 6.21 8.86
CA GLY A 141 11.94 5.71 8.60
C GLY A 141 11.24 5.09 9.82
N SER A 142 9.97 4.72 9.63
CA SER A 142 9.13 4.11 10.67
C SER A 142 9.38 2.61 10.90
N GLY A 143 10.06 1.93 9.96
CA GLY A 143 10.15 0.47 9.94
C GLY A 143 8.83 -0.22 9.58
N ASP A 144 8.71 -1.51 9.91
CA ASP A 144 7.58 -2.37 9.53
C ASP A 144 6.22 -1.83 10.05
N PRO A 145 5.28 -1.47 9.15
CA PRO A 145 3.98 -0.94 9.51
C PRO A 145 2.97 -2.01 9.96
N SER A 146 3.33 -3.30 9.87
CA SER A 146 2.42 -4.43 10.14
C SER A 146 1.87 -4.39 11.56
N LEU A 147 2.72 -4.03 12.54
CA LEU A 147 2.34 -3.95 13.95
C LEU A 147 1.22 -2.92 14.18
N LEU A 148 1.38 -1.71 13.65
CA LEU A 148 0.39 -0.64 13.80
C LEU A 148 -0.90 -0.95 13.02
N THR A 149 -0.77 -1.61 11.87
CA THR A 149 -1.92 -2.07 11.10
C THR A 149 -2.73 -3.11 11.86
N ALA A 150 -2.06 -4.09 12.49
CA ALA A 150 -2.69 -5.09 13.33
C ALA A 150 -3.38 -4.46 14.54
N PHE A 151 -2.71 -3.52 15.21
CA PHE A 151 -3.27 -2.80 16.36
C PHE A 151 -4.52 -1.99 15.98
N GLY A 152 -4.49 -1.24 14.88
CA GLY A 152 -5.67 -0.51 14.39
C GLY A 152 -6.83 -1.45 14.04
N THR A 153 -6.54 -2.59 13.43
CA THR A 153 -7.55 -3.63 13.13
C THR A 153 -8.17 -4.19 14.41
N TYR A 154 -7.35 -4.50 15.41
CA TYR A 154 -7.78 -4.93 16.74
C TYR A 154 -8.72 -3.92 17.40
N LEU A 155 -8.37 -2.62 17.38
CA LEU A 155 -9.25 -1.57 17.90
C LEU A 155 -10.58 -1.47 17.14
N GLY A 156 -10.54 -1.62 15.81
CA GLY A 156 -11.74 -1.69 14.97
C GLY A 156 -12.66 -2.86 15.34
N ILE A 157 -12.08 -4.03 15.65
CA ILE A 157 -12.83 -5.20 16.15
C ILE A 157 -13.48 -4.88 17.49
N LYS A 158 -12.76 -4.28 18.44
CA LYS A 158 -13.33 -3.87 19.74
C LYS A 158 -14.48 -2.89 19.59
N ALA A 159 -14.32 -1.88 18.74
CA ALA A 159 -15.39 -0.92 18.44
C ALA A 159 -16.62 -1.61 17.83
N SER A 160 -16.39 -2.57 16.91
CA SER A 160 -17.46 -3.34 16.27
C SER A 160 -18.20 -4.25 17.24
N VAL A 161 -17.49 -4.93 18.14
CA VAL A 161 -18.06 -5.75 19.21
C VAL A 161 -18.88 -4.90 20.17
N LYS A 162 -18.37 -3.73 20.58
CA LYS A 162 -19.11 -2.79 21.41
C LYS A 162 -20.40 -2.33 20.72
N PHE A 163 -20.33 -1.96 19.45
CA PHE A 163 -21.51 -1.50 18.72
C PHE A 163 -22.55 -2.61 18.51
N LYS A 164 -22.12 -3.80 18.09
CA LYS A 164 -23.04 -4.88 17.67
C LYS A 164 -23.54 -5.73 18.83
N LEU A 165 -22.69 -5.98 19.83
CA LEU A 165 -22.97 -6.90 20.94
C LEU A 165 -23.14 -6.16 22.28
N ASN A 166 -22.91 -4.84 22.32
CA ASN A 166 -22.91 -4.04 23.56
C ASN A 166 -21.96 -4.58 24.63
N LYS A 167 -20.83 -5.17 24.20
CA LYS A 167 -19.78 -5.71 25.08
C LYS A 167 -18.52 -4.87 25.01
N ASN A 168 -17.87 -4.65 26.15
CA ASN A 168 -16.58 -3.95 26.22
C ASN A 168 -15.37 -4.91 26.28
N SER A 169 -15.61 -6.23 26.35
CA SER A 169 -14.59 -7.28 26.40
C SER A 169 -14.69 -8.22 25.20
N LEU A 170 -13.55 -8.71 24.72
CA LEU A 170 -13.44 -9.75 23.71
C LEU A 170 -13.39 -11.17 24.32
N ASP A 171 -13.23 -11.27 25.64
CA ASP A 171 -13.07 -12.54 26.35
C ASP A 171 -14.23 -13.52 26.08
N GLY A 172 -13.85 -14.75 25.72
CA GLY A 172 -14.78 -15.83 25.41
C GLY A 172 -15.51 -15.71 24.07
N LEU A 173 -15.31 -14.64 23.29
CA LEU A 173 -15.82 -14.54 21.92
C LEU A 173 -14.93 -15.34 20.95
N SER A 174 -15.46 -15.66 19.77
CA SER A 174 -14.73 -16.39 18.73
C SER A 174 -14.60 -15.59 17.44
N ILE A 175 -13.47 -15.71 16.75
CA ILE A 175 -13.21 -15.06 15.47
C ILE A 175 -12.36 -15.95 14.57
N ALA A 176 -12.77 -16.13 13.32
CA ALA A 176 -11.94 -16.81 12.33
C ALA A 176 -10.99 -15.80 11.66
N VAL A 177 -9.69 -16.08 11.67
CA VAL A 177 -8.68 -15.25 10.99
C VAL A 177 -8.21 -15.92 9.71
N GLN A 178 -8.55 -15.34 8.56
CA GLN A 178 -8.08 -15.82 7.25
C GLN A 178 -6.83 -15.05 6.81
N GLY A 179 -5.68 -15.74 6.83
CA GLY A 179 -4.39 -15.22 6.38
C GLY A 179 -3.46 -14.86 7.54
N LEU A 180 -2.35 -15.60 7.65
CA LEU A 180 -1.37 -15.50 8.74
C LEU A 180 -0.03 -14.91 8.23
N GLY A 181 -0.11 -13.81 7.50
CA GLY A 181 1.06 -12.99 7.15
C GLY A 181 1.48 -12.07 8.30
N SER A 182 2.37 -11.10 8.04
CA SER A 182 2.91 -10.19 9.07
C SER A 182 1.82 -9.52 9.92
N VAL A 183 0.79 -8.95 9.28
CA VAL A 183 -0.34 -8.31 9.99
C VAL A 183 -1.22 -9.34 10.71
N GLY A 184 -1.52 -10.47 10.07
CA GLY A 184 -2.41 -11.49 10.62
C GLY A 184 -1.85 -12.12 11.89
N MET A 185 -0.55 -12.42 11.91
CA MET A 185 0.13 -12.97 13.09
C MET A 185 0.16 -11.97 14.25
N GLU A 186 0.43 -10.69 14.00
CA GLU A 186 0.37 -9.67 15.06
C GLU A 186 -1.07 -9.46 15.57
N LEU A 187 -2.06 -9.52 14.68
CA LEU A 187 -3.48 -9.39 15.06
C LEU A 187 -3.92 -10.55 15.97
N VAL A 188 -3.55 -11.79 15.62
CA VAL A 188 -3.83 -12.99 16.44
C VAL A 188 -3.30 -12.79 17.85
N LYS A 189 -2.05 -12.33 18.01
CA LYS A 189 -1.48 -12.05 19.34
C LYS A 189 -2.31 -11.05 20.14
N TYR A 190 -2.74 -9.94 19.52
CA TYR A 190 -3.58 -8.95 20.22
C TYR A 190 -4.94 -9.53 20.65
N LEU A 191 -5.54 -10.37 19.81
CA LEU A 191 -6.86 -10.96 20.06
C LEU A 191 -6.79 -12.06 21.13
N GLU A 192 -5.81 -12.95 21.06
CA GLU A 192 -5.60 -14.01 22.07
C GLU A 192 -5.28 -13.40 23.45
N ASN A 193 -4.44 -12.37 23.50
CA ASN A 193 -4.12 -11.66 24.74
C ASN A 193 -5.34 -10.97 25.37
N ASP A 194 -6.39 -10.68 24.60
CA ASP A 194 -7.66 -10.08 25.06
C ASP A 194 -8.76 -11.15 25.27
N GLY A 195 -8.38 -12.43 25.37
CA GLY A 195 -9.25 -13.56 25.70
C GLY A 195 -10.11 -14.07 24.54
N MET A 196 -9.86 -13.61 23.31
CA MET A 196 -10.62 -14.05 22.15
C MET A 196 -10.13 -15.42 21.65
N LYS A 197 -11.07 -16.29 21.27
CA LYS A 197 -10.80 -17.61 20.71
C LYS A 197 -10.64 -17.49 19.19
N ILE A 198 -9.46 -17.85 18.67
CA ILE A 198 -9.14 -17.84 17.24
C ILE A 198 -9.56 -19.17 16.60
#